data_AF-A0A6P1Z9S9-F1
#
_entry.id   AF-A0A6P1Z9S9-F1
#
_cell.length_a   1.000
_cell.length_b   1.000
_cell.length_c   1.000
_cell.angle_alpha   90.00
_cell.angle_beta   90.00
_cell.angle_gamma   90.00
#
_symmetry.space_group_name_H-M   'P 1'
#
loop_
_entity.id
_entity.type
_entity.pdbx_description
1 polymer ?
#
loop_
_entity_poly.entity_id
_entity_poly.type
_entity_poly.pdbx_seq_one_letter_code
_entity_poly.pdbx_strand_id
1 'polypeptide(L)'
;MHDEYSTHRAQLAVILALREAGHQVVVGLEMFERRDKETLDRWLAGKLPEREFIEAFLRNWCRLLPQYLDIVLYCRDNGVPMTGLNVPRSLTSNVASQCFESLTEEERGRLPPIACEVSPA
;
A
#
# COMPACT_ATOMS: atom_id res chain seq x y z
N MET A 1 6.43 9.29 -11.49
CA MET A 1 5.49 8.25 -12.00
C MET A 1 5.77 6.92 -11.28
N HIS A 2 4.87 5.92 -11.29
CA HIS A 2 5.08 4.68 -10.53
C HIS A 2 6.18 3.77 -11.09
N ASP A 3 6.52 3.89 -12.37
CA ASP A 3 7.52 3.12 -13.11
C ASP A 3 8.89 3.81 -13.18
N GLU A 4 8.98 5.08 -12.75
CA GLU A 4 10.20 5.88 -12.77
C GLU A 4 11.04 5.67 -11.51
N TYR A 5 12.22 5.07 -11.67
CA TYR A 5 13.14 4.81 -10.56
C TYR A 5 13.58 6.08 -9.81
N SER A 6 13.70 7.23 -10.50
CA SER A 6 14.03 8.52 -9.88
C SER A 6 13.00 9.00 -8.87
N THR A 7 11.71 8.72 -9.12
CA THR A 7 10.62 9.04 -8.20
C THR A 7 10.79 8.26 -6.89
N HIS A 8 11.08 6.96 -6.98
CA HIS A 8 11.26 6.10 -5.80
C HIS A 8 12.52 6.42 -5.02
N ARG A 9 13.61 6.80 -5.70
CA ARG A 9 14.80 7.32 -5.02
C ARG A 9 14.51 8.60 -4.24
N ALA A 10 13.70 9.50 -4.80
CA ALA A 10 13.28 10.72 -4.10
C ALA A 10 12.40 10.38 -2.88
N GLN A 11 11.48 9.42 -3.00
CA GLN A 11 10.68 8.94 -1.87
C GLN A 11 11.56 8.35 -0.75
N LEU A 12 12.55 7.52 -1.09
CA LEU A 12 13.51 7.00 -0.13
C LEU A 12 14.32 8.12 0.54
N ALA A 13 14.76 9.12 -0.23
CA ALA A 13 15.48 10.27 0.31
C ALA A 13 14.64 11.07 1.32
N VAL A 14 13.33 11.22 1.07
CA VAL A 14 12.41 11.85 2.03
C VAL A 14 12.27 11.02 3.31
N ILE A 15 12.11 9.70 3.19
CA ILE A 15 12.04 8.79 4.35
C ILE A 15 13.30 8.91 5.21
N LEU A 16 14.47 8.89 4.57
CA LEU A 16 15.78 9.05 5.22
C LEU A 16 15.87 10.40 5.94
N ALA A 17 15.58 11.50 5.24
CA ALA A 17 15.68 12.83 5.81
C ALA A 17 14.76 13.03 7.03
N LEU A 18 13.52 12.50 6.99
CA LEU A 18 12.60 12.56 8.14
C LEU A 18 13.13 11.77 9.34
N ARG A 19 13.70 10.59 9.09
CA ARG A 19 14.29 9.73 10.12
C ARG A 19 15.54 10.37 10.73
N GLU A 20 16.41 10.94 9.91
CA GLU A 20 17.62 11.66 10.35
C GLU A 20 17.26 12.90 11.19
N ALA A 21 16.15 13.57 10.86
CA ALA A 21 15.59 14.66 11.66
C ALA A 21 14.92 14.20 12.98
N GLY A 22 14.90 12.90 13.27
CA GLY A 22 14.38 12.33 14.51
C GLY A 22 12.86 12.11 14.52
N HIS A 23 12.19 12.18 13.37
CA HIS A 23 10.76 11.91 13.30
C HIS A 23 10.45 10.41 13.33
N GLN A 24 9.32 10.07 13.96
CA GLN A 24 8.73 8.75 13.81
C GLN A 24 8.06 8.66 12.44
N VAL A 25 8.49 7.69 11.63
CA VAL A 25 8.02 7.49 10.26
C VAL A 25 7.38 6.10 10.13
N VAL A 26 6.24 6.06 9.47
CA VAL A 26 5.57 4.84 9.00
C VAL A 26 5.39 4.97 7.49
N VAL A 27 5.72 3.92 6.73
CA VAL A 27 5.60 3.93 5.28
C VAL A 27 4.29 3.27 4.86
N GLY A 28 3.40 4.06 4.26
CA GLY A 28 2.17 3.57 3.65
C GLY A 28 2.43 3.04 2.24
N LEU A 29 1.94 1.85 1.95
CA LEU A 29 2.15 1.15 0.68
C LEU A 29 0.82 0.94 -0.04
N GLU A 30 0.64 1.59 -1.18
CA GLU A 30 -0.61 1.54 -1.97
C GLU A 30 -0.84 0.16 -2.63
N MET A 31 0.22 -0.54 -2.99
CA MET A 31 0.11 -1.90 -3.52
C MET A 31 -0.31 -2.95 -2.49
N PHE A 32 -0.41 -2.58 -1.21
CA PHE A 32 -0.92 -3.44 -0.16
C PHE A 32 -2.27 -2.92 0.31
N GLU A 33 -3.15 -3.87 0.64
CA GLU A 33 -4.43 -3.56 1.24
C GLU A 33 -4.29 -3.44 2.76
N ARG A 34 -5.23 -2.75 3.43
CA ARG A 34 -5.25 -2.65 4.90
C ARG A 34 -5.21 -4.01 5.60
N ARG A 35 -5.75 -5.06 4.97
CA ARG A 35 -5.73 -6.44 5.48
C ARG A 35 -4.35 -7.12 5.40
N ASP A 36 -3.42 -6.60 4.61
CA ASP A 36 -2.08 -7.19 4.44
C ASP A 36 -1.11 -6.83 5.59
N LYS A 37 -1.62 -6.25 6.71
CA LYS A 37 -0.80 -5.86 7.86
C LYS A 37 0.06 -7.02 8.40
N GLU A 38 -0.52 -8.22 8.54
CA GLU A 38 0.23 -9.38 9.05
C GLU A 38 1.39 -9.77 8.12
N THR A 39 1.18 -9.72 6.80
CA THR A 39 2.23 -9.98 5.81
C THR A 39 3.36 -8.96 5.93
N LEU A 40 3.03 -7.67 6.06
CA LEU A 40 4.02 -6.60 6.21
C LEU A 40 4.78 -6.69 7.54
N ASP A 41 4.09 -7.02 8.64
CA ASP A 41 4.72 -7.21 9.95
C ASP A 41 5.67 -8.42 9.95
N ARG A 42 5.29 -9.54 9.30
CA ARG A 42 6.16 -10.72 9.15
C ARG A 42 7.37 -10.42 8.28
N TRP A 43 7.21 -9.66 7.21
CA TRP A 43 8.33 -9.20 6.37
C TRP A 43 9.30 -8.33 7.16
N LEU A 44 8.78 -7.33 7.88
CA LEU A 44 9.58 -6.45 8.75
C LEU A 44 10.35 -7.24 9.81
N ALA A 45 9.75 -8.29 10.36
CA ALA A 45 10.38 -9.17 11.35
C ALA A 45 11.39 -10.18 10.76
N GLY A 46 11.60 -10.21 9.43
CA GLY A 46 12.45 -11.20 8.75
C GLY A 46 11.88 -12.63 8.79
N LYS A 47 10.57 -12.79 9.05
CA LYS A 47 9.85 -14.06 9.19
C LYS A 47 9.01 -14.44 7.96
N LEU A 48 9.05 -13.62 6.92
CA LEU A 48 8.42 -13.88 5.64
C LEU A 48 9.50 -14.15 4.59
N PRO A 49 9.50 -15.33 3.94
CA PRO A 49 10.40 -15.59 2.82
C PRO A 49 10.21 -14.55 1.71
N GLU A 50 11.30 -14.17 1.04
CA GLU A 50 11.28 -13.18 -0.03
C GLU A 50 10.30 -13.55 -1.14
N ARG A 51 10.24 -14.83 -1.51
CA ARG A 51 9.27 -15.33 -2.50
C ARG A 51 7.82 -15.03 -2.11
N GLU A 52 7.44 -15.22 -0.84
CA GLU A 52 6.09 -14.93 -0.36
C GLU A 52 5.80 -13.43 -0.36
N PHE A 53 6.80 -12.60 -0.04
CA PHE A 53 6.66 -11.14 -0.15
C PHE A 53 6.42 -10.70 -1.60
N ILE A 54 7.19 -11.25 -2.54
CA ILE A 54 7.03 -10.98 -3.98
C ILE A 54 5.63 -11.37 -4.45
N GLU A 55 5.14 -12.56 -4.06
CA GLU A 55 3.78 -13.01 -4.39
C GLU A 55 2.71 -12.07 -3.83
N ALA A 56 2.89 -11.59 -2.59
CA ALA A 56 1.97 -10.63 -1.98
C ALA A 56 1.96 -9.27 -2.71
N PHE A 57 3.13 -8.76 -3.12
CA PHE A 57 3.23 -7.53 -3.89
C PHE A 57 2.55 -7.66 -5.27
N LEU A 58 2.84 -8.75 -5.97
CA LEU A 58 2.36 -9.00 -7.33
C LEU A 58 0.84 -9.23 -7.41
N ARG A 59 0.18 -9.60 -6.30
CA ARG A 59 -1.28 -9.75 -6.22
C ARG A 59 -2.02 -8.49 -6.67
N ASN A 60 -1.48 -7.32 -6.34
CA ASN A 60 -2.12 -6.04 -6.65
C ASN A 60 -1.42 -5.33 -7.81
N TRP A 61 -0.09 -5.32 -7.80
CA TRP A 61 0.72 -4.50 -8.71
C TRP A 61 1.72 -5.34 -9.50
N CYS A 62 1.50 -5.46 -10.81
CA CYS A 62 2.38 -6.23 -11.68
C CYS A 62 3.59 -5.41 -12.15
N ARG A 63 4.78 -6.02 -12.18
CA ARG A 63 6.02 -5.52 -12.84
C ARG A 63 6.65 -4.24 -12.26
N LEU A 64 6.15 -3.72 -11.13
CA LEU A 64 6.69 -2.52 -10.48
C LEU A 64 7.60 -2.81 -9.28
N LEU A 65 7.72 -4.07 -8.84
CA LEU A 65 8.52 -4.41 -7.65
C LEU A 65 9.96 -3.86 -7.67
N PRO A 66 10.73 -3.93 -8.78
CA PRO A 66 12.11 -3.44 -8.80
C PRO A 66 12.24 -1.97 -8.41
N GLN A 67 11.22 -1.15 -8.72
CA GLN A 67 11.19 0.26 -8.39
C GLN A 67 11.03 0.54 -6.89
N TYR A 68 10.35 -0.35 -6.16
CA TYR A 68 10.06 -0.20 -4.72
C TYR A 68 11.09 -0.89 -3.84
N LEU A 69 11.95 -1.76 -4.41
CA LEU A 69 12.80 -2.68 -3.67
C LEU A 69 13.66 -1.98 -2.62
N ASP A 70 14.28 -0.84 -2.98
CA ASP A 70 15.13 -0.09 -2.06
C ASP A 70 14.36 0.41 -0.84
N ILE A 71 13.10 0.84 -1.03
CA ILE A 71 12.23 1.31 0.06
C ILE A 71 11.85 0.14 0.97
N VAL A 72 11.38 -0.99 0.42
CA VAL A 72 10.93 -2.14 1.23
C VAL A 72 12.08 -2.85 1.95
N LEU A 73 13.27 -2.89 1.35
CA LEU A 73 14.48 -3.38 2.01
C LEU A 73 14.94 -2.42 3.10
N TYR A 74 15.01 -1.11 2.82
CA TYR A 74 15.36 -0.11 3.82
C TYR A 74 14.44 -0.20 5.04
N CYS A 75 13.12 -0.33 4.82
CA CYS A 75 12.16 -0.45 5.90
C CYS A 75 12.39 -1.71 6.74
N ARG A 76 12.61 -2.86 6.11
CA ARG A 76 12.93 -4.11 6.79
C ARG A 76 14.19 -3.99 7.63
N ASP A 77 15.27 -3.54 7.00
CA ASP A 77 16.62 -3.57 7.58
C ASP A 77 16.79 -2.52 8.69
N ASN A 78 15.99 -1.44 8.69
CA ASN A 78 16.03 -0.35 9.67
C ASN A 78 14.82 -0.32 10.62
N GLY A 79 13.96 -1.34 10.58
CA GLY A 79 12.79 -1.45 11.44
C GLY A 79 11.79 -0.30 11.26
N VAL A 80 11.62 0.21 10.03
CA VAL A 80 10.61 1.23 9.73
C VAL A 80 9.27 0.54 9.50
N PRO A 81 8.22 0.82 10.30
CA PRO A 81 6.93 0.17 10.15
C PRO A 81 6.30 0.45 8.78
N MET A 82 5.61 -0.55 8.24
CA MET A 82 4.89 -0.44 6.97
C MET A 82 3.41 -0.78 7.14
N THR A 83 2.54 -0.17 6.34
CA THR A 83 1.10 -0.45 6.35
C THR A 83 0.49 -0.38 4.96
N GLY A 84 -0.49 -1.24 4.67
CA GLY A 84 -1.22 -1.21 3.42
C GLY A 84 -2.30 -0.14 3.43
N LEU A 85 -2.39 0.64 2.36
CA LEU A 85 -3.33 1.77 2.29
C LEU A 85 -4.65 1.42 1.62
N ASN A 86 -4.63 0.50 0.65
CA ASN A 86 -5.77 0.27 -0.22
C ASN A 86 -6.87 -0.60 0.42
N VAL A 87 -8.08 -0.44 -0.08
CA VAL A 87 -9.19 -1.37 0.15
C VAL A 87 -9.14 -2.50 -0.88
N PRO A 88 -9.85 -3.63 -0.66
CA PRO A 88 -9.89 -4.71 -1.64
C PRO A 88 -10.30 -4.23 -3.03
N ARG A 89 -9.60 -4.71 -4.06
CA ARG A 89 -9.87 -4.31 -5.45
C ARG A 89 -11.28 -4.67 -5.93
N SER A 90 -11.85 -5.73 -5.37
CA SER A 90 -13.26 -6.10 -5.60
C SER A 90 -14.21 -5.00 -5.11
N LEU A 91 -13.90 -4.36 -3.98
CA LEU A 91 -14.69 -3.27 -3.42
C LEU A 91 -14.69 -2.06 -4.34
N THR A 92 -13.50 -1.64 -4.82
CA THR A 92 -13.40 -0.50 -5.75
C THR A 92 -14.08 -0.79 -7.09
N SER A 93 -13.99 -2.03 -7.58
CA SER A 93 -14.68 -2.46 -8.81
C SER A 93 -16.21 -2.43 -8.66
N ASN A 94 -16.75 -2.85 -7.51
CA ASN A 94 -18.19 -2.81 -7.25
C ASN A 94 -18.69 -1.36 -7.19
N VAL A 95 -17.99 -0.48 -6.46
CA VAL A 95 -18.35 0.95 -6.39
C VAL A 95 -18.27 1.61 -7.76
N ALA A 96 -17.24 1.32 -8.56
CA ALA A 96 -17.09 1.92 -9.89
C ALA A 96 -18.20 1.53 -10.87
N SER A 97 -18.80 0.34 -10.71
CA SER A 97 -19.81 -0.18 -11.63
C SER A 97 -21.25 0.04 -11.16
N GLN A 98 -21.48 0.06 -9.84
CA GLN A 98 -22.80 0.04 -9.23
C GLN A 98 -22.95 1.08 -8.11
N CYS A 99 -22.00 2.00 -7.99
CA CYS A 99 -21.94 3.01 -6.93
C CYS A 99 -21.95 2.38 -5.53
N PHE A 100 -22.18 3.19 -4.50
CA PHE A 100 -22.23 2.72 -3.12
C PHE A 100 -23.44 1.83 -2.80
N GLU A 101 -24.39 1.64 -3.72
CA GLU A 101 -25.53 0.71 -3.52
C GLU A 101 -25.09 -0.76 -3.53
N SER A 102 -23.98 -1.05 -4.22
CA SER A 102 -23.37 -2.39 -4.24
C SER A 102 -22.69 -2.82 -2.94
N LEU A 103 -22.52 -1.90 -1.99
CA LEU A 103 -21.77 -2.16 -0.77
C LEU A 103 -22.68 -2.61 0.37
N THR A 104 -22.26 -3.68 1.04
CA THR A 104 -22.80 -4.04 2.35
C THR A 104 -22.52 -2.96 3.39
N GLU A 105 -23.27 -2.96 4.49
CA GLU A 105 -23.05 -1.99 5.58
C GLU A 105 -21.64 -2.10 6.18
N GLU A 106 -21.11 -3.33 6.28
CA GLU A 106 -19.74 -3.57 6.76
C GLU A 106 -18.69 -2.99 5.81
N GLU A 107 -18.89 -3.13 4.50
CA GLU A 107 -18.00 -2.57 3.48
C GLU A 107 -18.07 -1.05 3.44
N ARG A 108 -19.27 -0.47 3.58
CA ARG A 108 -19.48 0.98 3.69
C ARG A 108 -18.78 1.55 4.92
N GLY A 109 -18.84 0.85 6.06
CA GLY A 109 -18.14 1.23 7.28
C GLY A 109 -16.60 1.23 7.18
N ARG A 110 -16.02 0.58 6.16
CA ARG A 110 -14.56 0.59 5.90
C ARG A 110 -14.11 1.79 5.06
N LEU A 111 -15.04 2.53 4.47
CA LEU A 111 -14.77 3.71 3.68
C LEU A 111 -14.87 4.97 4.55
N PRO A 112 -14.07 6.01 4.30
CA PRO A 112 -14.31 7.32 4.91
C PRO A 112 -15.70 7.85 4.48
N PRO A 113 -16.23 8.90 5.13
CA PRO A 113 -17.49 9.51 4.69
C PRO A 113 -17.28 10.16 3.31
N ILE A 114 -17.66 9.45 2.24
CA ILE A 114 -17.58 9.91 0.86
C ILE A 114 -18.96 9.79 0.22
N ALA A 115 -19.40 10.82 -0.51
CA ALA A 115 -20.56 10.75 -1.38
C ALA A 115 -20.11 10.43 -2.81
N CYS A 116 -20.85 9.58 -3.52
CA CYS A 116 -20.63 9.31 -4.95
C CYS A 116 -21.79 9.96 -5.69
N GLU A 117 -21.54 11.13 -6.27
CA GLU A 117 -22.47 11.77 -7.19
C GLU A 117 -22.02 11.45 -8.61
N VAL A 118 -22.65 10.45 -9.22
CA VAL A 118 -22.49 10.17 -10.65
C VAL A 118 -23.42 11.11 -11.41
N SER A 119 -22.84 12.03 -12.19
CA SER A 119 -23.62 12.80 -13.16
C SER A 119 -24.15 11.86 -14.25
N PRO A 120 -25.46 11.91 -14.58
CA PRO A 120 -25.97 11.14 -15.71
C PRO A 120 -25.30 11.61 -17.01
N ALA A 121 -25.02 10.64 -17.89
CA ALA A 121 -24.45 10.86 -19.22
C ALA A 121 -25.44 11.52 -20.19
#